data_AF-A0A2S2Q9G7-F1
#
_entry.id   AF-A0A2S2Q9G7-F1
#
_cell.length_a   1.000
_cell.length_b   1.000
_cell.length_c   1.000
_cell.angle_alpha   90.00
_cell.angle_beta   90.00
_cell.angle_gamma   90.00
#
_symmetry.space_group_name_H-M   'P 1'
#
loop_
_entity.id
_entity.type
_entity.pdbx_description
1 polymer ?
#
loop_
_entity_poly.entity_id
_entity_poly.type
_entity_poly.pdbx_seq_one_letter_code
_entity_poly.pdbx_strand_id
1 'polypeptide(L)'
;CSWTKGFNCSGVVNEDVVRLLKEAIKRRKDVEIDVCGILNDTTGTIMSCAWKNPNTRIGLIVGTGCNACYIEKIENVELFDGDQSKPYVIINTEWGAFGDDGKLDAVRTKYDREIDEDSLNPGQQRFEKMISGMYMGEIVRLVVVDFTNQKKLFNGQLSEQMKTKNAFCTSYISDIESDKANYKETLKVLDLMGIKNPSLVDCANIRYICECVSKRSAYLVSAGLAVLLNKMDEKSVTIGVDGSVYRYHPFFHQLMVEKIKSLTKSDIKFDLMLSEDGSGRGAALVAAVAVRDVLPFPTK
;
A
#
# COMPACT_ATOMS: atom_id res chain seq x y z
N CYS A 1 -13.89 -3.71 14.02
CA CYS A 1 -12.52 -3.77 13.45
C CYS A 1 -12.14 -5.22 13.21
N SER A 2 -11.38 -5.51 12.17
CA SER A 2 -10.81 -6.84 11.89
C SER A 2 -9.29 -6.71 11.71
N TRP A 3 -8.57 -7.82 11.86
CA TRP A 3 -7.16 -7.87 11.49
C TRP A 3 -6.98 -7.89 9.97
N THR A 4 -5.89 -7.30 9.50
CA THR A 4 -5.48 -7.31 8.09
C THR A 4 -4.00 -7.71 7.98
N LYS A 5 -3.54 -7.92 6.74
CA LYS A 5 -2.14 -8.30 6.44
C LYS A 5 -1.80 -9.64 7.11
N GLY A 6 -0.70 -9.70 7.87
CA GLY A 6 -0.22 -10.91 8.55
C GLY A 6 -0.57 -11.03 10.04
N PHE A 7 -1.42 -10.15 10.58
CA PHE A 7 -1.74 -10.14 12.02
C PHE A 7 -2.94 -11.05 12.33
N ASN A 8 -2.87 -11.77 13.46
CA ASN A 8 -3.98 -12.59 13.98
C ASN A 8 -3.85 -12.83 15.49
N CYS A 9 -3.69 -11.75 16.28
CA CYS A 9 -3.54 -11.86 17.73
C CYS A 9 -4.92 -12.02 18.40
N SER A 10 -5.06 -13.01 19.28
CA SER A 10 -6.27 -13.25 20.06
C SER A 10 -6.48 -12.17 21.13
N GLY A 11 -7.74 -11.91 21.49
CA GLY A 11 -8.10 -10.96 22.57
C GLY A 11 -7.86 -9.48 22.26
N VAL A 12 -7.72 -9.11 20.99
CA VAL A 12 -7.52 -7.70 20.56
C VAL A 12 -8.68 -7.18 19.70
N VAL A 13 -9.33 -8.05 18.94
CA VAL A 13 -10.46 -7.65 18.09
C VAL A 13 -11.60 -7.14 18.97
N ASN A 14 -12.13 -5.95 18.62
CA ASN A 14 -13.14 -5.20 19.36
C ASN A 14 -12.69 -4.64 20.72
N GLU A 15 -11.39 -4.67 21.02
CA GLU A 15 -10.82 -4.01 22.20
C GLU A 15 -10.27 -2.62 21.87
N ASP A 16 -10.29 -1.74 22.88
CA ASP A 16 -9.57 -0.47 22.81
C ASP A 16 -8.05 -0.72 22.92
N VAL A 17 -7.37 -0.61 21.78
CA VAL A 17 -5.92 -0.82 21.70
C VAL A 17 -5.12 0.22 22.50
N VAL A 18 -5.65 1.42 22.74
CA VAL A 18 -5.02 2.43 23.60
C VAL A 18 -5.09 1.98 25.06
N ARG A 19 -6.23 1.44 25.50
CA ARG A 19 -6.37 0.83 26.82
C ARG A 19 -5.39 -0.34 26.99
N LEU A 20 -5.33 -1.27 26.03
CA LEU A 20 -4.42 -2.41 26.06
C LEU A 20 -2.94 -1.97 26.16
N LEU A 21 -2.56 -0.93 25.41
CA LEU A 21 -1.21 -0.35 25.48
C LEU A 21 -0.94 0.30 26.84
N LYS A 22 -1.88 1.10 27.38
CA LYS A 22 -1.76 1.72 28.71
C LYS A 22 -1.60 0.67 29.82
N GLU A 23 -2.33 -0.43 29.74
CA GLU A 23 -2.17 -1.55 30.67
C GLU A 23 -0.80 -2.23 30.53
N ALA A 24 -0.28 -2.38 29.31
CA ALA A 24 1.06 -2.91 29.07
C ALA A 24 2.17 -1.99 29.63
N ILE A 25 2.03 -0.67 29.44
CA ILE A 25 2.91 0.34 30.02
C ILE A 25 2.87 0.26 31.55
N LYS A 26 1.69 0.19 32.18
CA LYS A 26 1.58 0.05 33.64
C LYS A 26 2.26 -1.21 34.20
N ARG A 27 2.28 -2.31 33.44
CA ARG A 27 3.02 -3.53 33.83
C ARG A 27 4.54 -3.31 33.78
N ARG A 28 5.02 -2.39 32.94
CA ARG A 28 6.42 -1.97 32.85
C ARG A 28 6.68 -0.82 33.84
N LYS A 29 7.21 -1.15 35.01
CA LYS A 29 7.50 -0.16 36.09
C LYS A 29 8.67 0.78 35.78
N ASP A 30 9.33 0.60 34.64
CA ASP A 30 10.53 1.31 34.21
C ASP A 30 10.26 2.41 33.16
N VAL A 31 9.03 2.56 32.70
CA VAL A 31 8.66 3.56 31.68
C VAL A 31 7.39 4.31 32.09
N GLU A 32 7.40 5.62 31.83
CA GLU A 32 6.23 6.49 31.99
C GLU A 32 5.97 7.16 30.65
N ILE A 33 4.84 6.81 30.02
CA ILE A 33 4.47 7.27 28.67
C ILE A 33 3.01 7.69 28.72
N ASP A 34 2.74 8.94 28.34
CA ASP A 34 1.39 9.41 28.08
C ASP A 34 1.01 9.11 26.61
N VAL A 35 -0.18 8.54 26.42
CA VAL A 35 -0.67 8.13 25.09
C VAL A 35 -1.68 9.17 24.61
N CYS A 36 -1.19 10.11 23.78
CA CYS A 36 -1.95 11.27 23.31
C CYS A 36 -2.95 10.95 22.20
N GLY A 37 -2.80 9.82 21.51
CA GLY A 37 -3.70 9.46 20.42
C GLY A 37 -3.29 8.20 19.68
N ILE A 38 -4.18 7.75 18.81
CA ILE A 38 -3.96 6.67 17.85
C ILE A 38 -4.11 7.25 16.45
N LEU A 39 -3.22 6.85 15.54
CA LEU A 39 -3.26 7.28 14.14
C LEU A 39 -3.07 6.10 13.20
N ASN A 40 -3.64 6.23 12.00
CA ASN A 40 -3.31 5.38 10.87
C ASN A 40 -2.02 5.87 10.21
N ASP A 41 -1.23 4.96 9.63
CA ASP A 41 0.02 5.28 8.94
C ASP A 41 -0.20 6.25 7.76
N THR A 42 -1.30 6.10 7.00
CA THR A 42 -1.67 7.04 5.93
C THR A 42 -1.88 8.46 6.45
N THR A 43 -2.46 8.61 7.65
CA THR A 43 -2.68 9.91 8.30
C THR A 43 -1.35 10.52 8.73
N GLY A 44 -0.43 9.70 9.28
CA GLY A 44 0.94 10.13 9.56
C GLY A 44 1.64 10.63 8.30
N THR A 45 1.47 9.94 7.17
CA THR A 45 2.01 10.35 5.88
C THR A 45 1.51 11.72 5.42
N ILE A 46 0.20 12.03 5.57
CA ILE A 46 -0.31 13.39 5.32
C ILE A 46 0.44 14.38 6.19
N MET A 47 0.53 14.14 7.50
CA MET A 47 1.10 15.12 8.44
C MET A 47 2.59 15.38 8.17
N SER A 48 3.35 14.32 7.87
CA SER A 48 4.77 14.41 7.54
C SER A 48 5.00 15.20 6.23
N CYS A 49 4.18 14.97 5.20
CA CYS A 49 4.28 15.69 3.93
C CYS A 49 3.71 17.12 4.02
N ALA A 50 2.63 17.33 4.76
CA ALA A 50 1.98 18.63 4.97
C ALA A 50 2.90 19.64 5.65
N TRP A 51 3.82 19.16 6.51
CA TRP A 51 4.87 19.98 7.08
C TRP A 51 5.80 20.62 6.02
N LYS A 52 6.09 19.89 4.94
CA LYS A 52 6.94 20.38 3.83
C LYS A 52 6.12 21.09 2.74
N ASN A 53 4.90 20.61 2.47
CA ASN A 53 4.03 21.13 1.43
C ASN A 53 2.58 21.27 1.94
N PRO A 54 2.10 22.50 2.19
CA PRO A 54 0.78 22.75 2.76
C PRO A 54 -0.38 22.37 1.81
N ASN A 55 -0.11 22.04 0.54
CA ASN A 55 -1.10 21.52 -0.41
C ASN A 55 -1.30 20.00 -0.28
N THR A 56 -0.64 19.34 0.67
CA THR A 56 -0.86 17.91 0.91
C THR A 56 -2.30 17.68 1.36
N ARG A 57 -3.06 16.88 0.61
CA ARG A 57 -4.46 16.55 0.90
C ARG A 57 -4.76 15.04 0.89
N ILE A 58 -3.85 14.23 0.36
CA ILE A 58 -3.98 12.77 0.32
C ILE A 58 -2.72 12.15 0.92
N GLY A 59 -2.89 11.12 1.74
CA GLY A 59 -1.82 10.25 2.22
C GLY A 59 -2.03 8.85 1.66
N LEU A 60 -0.98 8.27 1.09
CA LEU A 60 -1.01 6.98 0.43
C LEU A 60 0.08 6.08 0.99
N ILE A 61 -0.26 4.84 1.27
CA ILE A 61 0.69 3.77 1.56
C ILE A 61 0.60 2.73 0.44
N VAL A 62 1.74 2.39 -0.18
CA VAL A 62 1.91 1.24 -1.08
C VAL A 62 3.17 0.47 -0.68
N GLY A 63 3.00 -0.46 0.25
CA GLY A 63 4.06 -1.29 0.81
C GLY A 63 3.59 -2.73 0.98
N THR A 64 3.77 -3.31 2.16
CA THR A 64 3.18 -4.61 2.51
C THR A 64 1.65 -4.61 2.36
N GLY A 65 1.00 -3.52 2.77
CA GLY A 65 -0.40 -3.24 2.49
C GLY A 65 -0.58 -2.07 1.53
N CYS A 66 -1.83 -1.74 1.23
CA CYS A 66 -2.20 -0.55 0.48
C CYS A 66 -3.41 0.13 1.13
N ASN A 67 -3.23 1.40 1.52
CA ASN A 67 -4.31 2.21 2.07
C ASN A 67 -4.14 3.68 1.66
N ALA A 68 -5.21 4.45 1.71
CA ALA A 68 -5.16 5.90 1.60
C ALA A 68 -6.05 6.60 2.62
N CYS A 69 -5.71 7.85 2.90
CA CYS A 69 -6.59 8.80 3.55
C CYS A 69 -6.59 10.12 2.78
N TYR A 70 -7.60 10.94 2.99
CA TYR A 70 -7.70 12.26 2.38
C TYR A 70 -8.38 13.25 3.32
N ILE A 71 -8.22 14.54 3.04
CA ILE A 71 -8.90 15.62 3.76
C ILE A 71 -10.29 15.81 3.16
N GLU A 72 -11.32 15.60 3.96
CA GLU A 72 -12.73 15.77 3.61
C GLU A 72 -13.34 16.96 4.36
N LYS A 73 -14.35 17.59 3.77
CA LYS A 73 -15.13 18.63 4.44
C LYS A 73 -16.08 17.98 5.45
N ILE A 74 -16.16 18.52 6.66
CA ILE A 74 -17.02 17.96 7.72
C ILE A 74 -18.49 17.88 7.30
N GLU A 75 -18.97 18.82 6.47
CA GLU A 75 -20.34 18.82 5.92
C GLU A 75 -20.68 17.54 5.11
N ASN A 76 -19.68 16.84 4.58
CA ASN A 76 -19.85 15.59 3.84
C ASN A 76 -19.76 14.33 4.73
N VAL A 77 -19.44 14.47 6.01
CA VAL A 77 -19.16 13.35 6.92
C VAL A 77 -20.30 13.19 7.90
N GLU A 78 -21.38 12.55 7.44
CA GLU A 78 -22.65 12.39 8.18
C GLU A 78 -22.50 11.72 9.55
N LEU A 79 -21.47 10.87 9.71
CA LEU A 79 -21.20 10.12 10.94
C LEU A 79 -20.19 10.82 11.87
N PHE A 80 -19.75 12.03 11.55
CA PHE A 80 -18.76 12.74 12.36
C PHE A 80 -19.39 13.34 13.61
N ASP A 81 -18.96 12.85 14.78
CA ASP A 81 -19.38 13.29 16.11
C ASP A 81 -18.29 14.06 16.88
N GLY A 82 -17.21 14.43 16.19
CA GLY A 82 -16.08 15.18 16.76
C GLY A 82 -16.26 16.71 16.72
N ASP A 83 -15.14 17.43 16.86
CA ASP A 83 -15.13 18.90 16.85
C ASP A 83 -15.56 19.50 15.49
N GLN A 84 -16.79 20.00 15.43
CA GLN A 84 -17.34 20.65 14.24
C GLN A 84 -16.90 22.11 14.07
N SER A 85 -16.06 22.67 14.96
CA SER A 85 -15.50 24.02 14.78
C SER A 85 -14.48 24.11 13.64
N LYS A 86 -13.96 22.97 13.19
CA LYS A 86 -13.05 22.87 12.05
C LYS A 86 -13.84 22.60 10.75
N PRO A 87 -13.38 23.10 9.60
CA PRO A 87 -14.05 22.83 8.33
C PRO A 87 -13.72 21.46 7.73
N TYR A 88 -12.65 20.81 8.20
CA TYR A 88 -12.10 19.59 7.59
C TYR A 88 -11.79 18.50 8.62
N VAL A 89 -11.87 17.25 8.16
CA VAL A 89 -11.47 16.04 8.89
C VAL A 89 -10.70 15.11 7.95
N ILE A 90 -9.74 14.35 8.47
CA ILE A 90 -9.05 13.32 7.69
C ILE A 90 -9.88 12.04 7.70
N ILE A 91 -10.23 11.54 6.52
CA ILE A 91 -10.92 10.26 6.35
C ILE A 91 -9.90 9.19 6.00
N ASN A 92 -9.73 8.23 6.90
CA ASN A 92 -9.08 6.96 6.59
C ASN A 92 -10.05 6.11 5.76
N THR A 93 -9.70 5.82 4.52
CA THR A 93 -10.62 5.15 3.60
C THR A 93 -10.74 3.67 3.84
N GLU A 94 -9.69 3.04 4.41
CA GLU A 94 -9.53 1.58 4.47
C GLU A 94 -9.89 0.91 3.12
N TRP A 95 -9.48 1.54 2.01
CA TRP A 95 -9.93 1.18 0.66
C TRP A 95 -9.47 -0.20 0.19
N GLY A 96 -8.65 -0.90 0.99
CA GLY A 96 -8.18 -2.25 0.70
C GLY A 96 -9.34 -3.23 0.56
N ALA A 97 -10.45 -2.99 1.27
CA ALA A 97 -11.68 -3.76 1.22
C ALA A 97 -12.56 -3.48 -0.02
N PHE A 98 -12.16 -2.56 -0.90
CA PHE A 98 -12.93 -2.30 -2.13
C PHE A 98 -13.02 -3.58 -2.98
N GLY A 99 -14.23 -3.93 -3.44
CA GLY A 99 -14.48 -5.14 -4.21
C GLY A 99 -14.76 -6.40 -3.39
N ASP A 100 -14.73 -6.33 -2.05
CA ASP A 100 -15.17 -7.43 -1.16
C ASP A 100 -16.66 -7.78 -1.39
N ASP A 101 -17.44 -6.81 -1.87
CA ASP A 101 -18.84 -6.96 -2.31
C ASP A 101 -19.01 -7.52 -3.74
N GLY A 102 -17.91 -7.90 -4.41
CA GLY A 102 -17.91 -8.49 -5.75
C GLY A 102 -17.82 -7.47 -6.89
N LYS A 103 -17.82 -6.16 -6.62
CA LYS A 103 -17.74 -5.12 -7.68
C LYS A 103 -16.47 -5.18 -8.53
N LEU A 104 -15.41 -5.83 -8.04
CA LEU A 104 -14.15 -6.01 -8.78
C LEU A 104 -14.01 -7.40 -9.43
N ASP A 105 -15.01 -8.27 -9.35
CA ASP A 105 -14.87 -9.64 -9.85
C ASP A 105 -14.62 -9.73 -11.35
N ALA A 106 -15.12 -8.75 -12.12
CA ALA A 106 -14.88 -8.66 -13.56
C ALA A 106 -13.41 -8.40 -13.93
N VAL A 107 -12.61 -7.79 -13.04
CA VAL A 107 -11.20 -7.47 -13.29
C VAL A 107 -10.24 -8.41 -12.57
N ARG A 108 -10.74 -9.25 -11.66
CA ARG A 108 -9.94 -10.28 -10.98
C ARG A 108 -9.64 -11.43 -11.93
N THR A 109 -8.38 -11.86 -11.94
CA THR A 109 -7.93 -13.04 -12.68
C THR A 109 -8.10 -14.31 -11.85
N LYS A 110 -7.85 -15.48 -12.44
CA LYS A 110 -7.81 -16.75 -11.67
C LYS A 110 -6.76 -16.71 -10.55
N TYR A 111 -5.63 -16.04 -10.77
CA TYR A 111 -4.55 -15.91 -9.79
C TYR A 111 -4.95 -15.03 -8.60
N ASP A 112 -5.70 -13.94 -8.85
CA ASP A 112 -6.21 -13.08 -7.77
C ASP A 112 -7.29 -13.78 -6.92
N ARG A 113 -7.98 -14.77 -7.50
CA ARG A 113 -8.95 -15.60 -6.75
C ARG A 113 -8.23 -16.64 -5.90
N GLU A 114 -7.26 -17.33 -6.47
CA GLU A 114 -6.42 -18.31 -5.75
C GLU A 114 -5.73 -17.67 -4.54
N ILE A 115 -5.11 -16.48 -4.71
CA ILE A 115 -4.49 -15.75 -3.58
C ILE A 115 -5.50 -15.36 -2.51
N ASP A 116 -6.71 -14.96 -2.91
CA ASP A 116 -7.75 -14.56 -1.96
C ASP A 116 -8.23 -15.77 -1.15
N GLU A 117 -8.56 -16.87 -1.81
CA GLU A 117 -9.02 -18.13 -1.21
C GLU A 117 -7.99 -18.71 -0.23
N ASP A 118 -6.70 -18.63 -0.58
CA ASP A 118 -5.59 -19.17 0.20
C ASP A 118 -5.02 -18.21 1.26
N SER A 119 -5.61 -17.03 1.42
CA SER A 119 -5.13 -16.01 2.36
C SER A 119 -5.63 -16.24 3.80
N LEU A 120 -5.08 -15.49 4.76
CA LEU A 120 -5.57 -15.48 6.16
C LEU A 120 -6.98 -14.88 6.29
N ASN A 121 -7.41 -14.11 5.29
CA ASN A 121 -8.67 -13.38 5.27
C ASN A 121 -9.38 -13.55 3.92
N PRO A 122 -9.88 -14.77 3.58
CA PRO A 122 -10.56 -15.00 2.31
C PRO A 122 -11.80 -14.13 2.14
N GLY A 123 -11.96 -13.59 0.94
CA GLY A 123 -13.06 -12.70 0.57
C GLY A 123 -12.94 -11.26 1.09
N GLN A 124 -11.85 -10.95 1.80
CA GLN A 124 -11.57 -9.62 2.34
C GLN A 124 -10.33 -9.00 1.70
N GLN A 125 -10.25 -7.67 1.73
CA GLN A 125 -9.08 -6.91 1.26
C GLN A 125 -8.76 -7.16 -0.23
N ARG A 126 -9.76 -7.40 -1.07
CA ARG A 126 -9.55 -7.81 -2.47
C ARG A 126 -8.82 -6.76 -3.30
N PHE A 127 -9.05 -5.47 -3.06
CA PHE A 127 -8.32 -4.40 -3.75
C PHE A 127 -6.85 -4.36 -3.31
N GLU A 128 -6.59 -4.46 -2.01
CA GLU A 128 -5.22 -4.53 -1.48
C GLU A 128 -4.45 -5.72 -2.05
N LYS A 129 -5.09 -6.89 -2.15
CA LYS A 129 -4.50 -8.12 -2.72
C LYS A 129 -4.06 -7.99 -4.17
N MET A 130 -4.67 -7.10 -4.94
CA MET A 130 -4.27 -6.86 -6.33
C MET A 130 -3.14 -5.84 -6.48
N ILE A 131 -2.75 -5.16 -5.40
CA ILE A 131 -1.87 -3.99 -5.43
C ILE A 131 -0.60 -4.19 -4.60
N SER A 132 -0.73 -4.64 -3.36
CA SER A 132 0.34 -4.51 -2.36
C SER A 132 1.49 -5.49 -2.56
N GLY A 133 2.64 -5.15 -2.00
CA GLY A 133 3.84 -5.98 -2.04
C GLY A 133 3.76 -7.26 -1.22
N MET A 134 2.71 -7.46 -0.40
CA MET A 134 2.48 -8.76 0.24
C MET A 134 2.00 -9.82 -0.77
N TYR A 135 1.32 -9.40 -1.84
CA TYR A 135 0.63 -10.32 -2.76
C TYR A 135 1.20 -10.27 -4.18
N MET A 136 1.77 -9.15 -4.60
CA MET A 136 2.26 -8.96 -5.97
C MET A 136 3.26 -10.02 -6.42
N GLY A 137 4.20 -10.40 -5.55
CA GLY A 137 5.17 -11.45 -5.82
C GLY A 137 4.53 -12.83 -6.02
N GLU A 138 3.50 -13.13 -5.22
CA GLU A 138 2.77 -14.39 -5.32
C GLU A 138 1.95 -14.47 -6.62
N ILE A 139 1.39 -13.35 -7.10
CA ILE A 139 0.72 -13.30 -8.40
C ILE A 139 1.70 -13.67 -9.52
N VAL A 140 2.90 -13.08 -9.51
CA VAL A 140 3.95 -13.41 -10.49
C VAL A 140 4.30 -14.90 -10.40
N ARG A 141 4.51 -15.43 -9.18
CA ARG A 141 4.83 -16.85 -8.98
C ARG A 141 3.76 -17.77 -9.58
N LEU A 142 2.49 -17.50 -9.31
CA LEU A 142 1.37 -18.31 -9.82
C LEU A 142 1.29 -18.29 -11.34
N VAL A 143 1.49 -17.13 -11.98
CA VAL A 143 1.56 -17.02 -13.45
C VAL A 143 2.71 -17.85 -14.00
N VAL A 144 3.90 -17.76 -13.38
CA VAL A 144 5.08 -18.52 -13.80
C VAL A 144 4.87 -20.03 -13.65
N VAL A 145 4.28 -20.47 -12.53
CA VAL A 145 3.93 -21.88 -12.32
C VAL A 145 2.94 -22.38 -13.36
N ASP A 146 1.87 -21.62 -13.63
CA ASP A 146 0.87 -21.99 -14.64
C ASP A 146 1.48 -22.10 -16.04
N PHE A 147 2.30 -21.14 -16.44
CA PHE A 147 2.93 -21.15 -17.77
C PHE A 147 4.00 -22.24 -17.90
N THR A 148 4.72 -22.55 -16.82
CA THR A 148 5.65 -23.67 -16.80
C THR A 148 4.88 -24.99 -16.92
N ASN A 149 3.79 -25.20 -16.17
CA ASN A 149 2.96 -26.41 -16.29
C ASN A 149 2.38 -26.60 -17.71
N GLN A 150 2.12 -25.50 -18.43
CA GLN A 150 1.73 -25.51 -19.84
C GLN A 150 2.90 -25.69 -20.83
N LYS A 151 4.12 -25.95 -20.33
CA LYS A 151 5.37 -26.05 -21.11
C LYS A 151 5.72 -24.80 -21.93
N LYS A 152 5.25 -23.62 -21.50
CA LYS A 152 5.54 -22.33 -22.14
C LYS A 152 6.77 -21.63 -21.56
N LEU A 153 7.16 -21.99 -20.35
CA LEU A 153 8.39 -21.52 -19.70
C LEU A 153 9.23 -22.73 -19.26
N PHE A 154 10.54 -22.54 -19.23
CA PHE A 154 11.52 -23.46 -18.63
C PHE A 154 11.38 -24.93 -19.10
N ASN A 155 10.92 -25.15 -20.33
CA ASN A 155 10.62 -26.47 -20.88
C ASN A 155 9.72 -27.35 -19.98
N GLY A 156 8.87 -26.73 -19.18
CA GLY A 156 7.99 -27.41 -18.23
C GLY A 156 8.62 -27.89 -16.94
N GLN A 157 9.82 -27.39 -16.59
CA GLN A 157 10.52 -27.78 -15.38
C GLN A 157 10.41 -26.69 -14.30
N LEU A 158 9.75 -27.03 -13.19
CA LEU A 158 9.69 -26.21 -11.99
C LEU A 158 10.72 -26.68 -10.95
N SER A 159 11.35 -25.72 -10.27
CA SER A 159 12.11 -25.96 -9.05
C SER A 159 11.18 -26.09 -7.83
N GLU A 160 11.67 -26.70 -6.75
CA GLU A 160 10.93 -26.73 -5.47
C GLU A 160 10.72 -25.31 -4.90
N GLN A 161 11.68 -24.41 -5.10
CA GLN A 161 11.57 -23.03 -4.67
C GLN A 161 10.43 -22.29 -5.39
N MET A 162 10.25 -22.49 -6.71
CA MET A 162 9.16 -21.86 -7.47
C MET A 162 7.78 -22.43 -7.10
N LYS A 163 7.71 -23.68 -6.63
CA LYS A 163 6.48 -24.30 -6.12
C LYS A 163 6.10 -23.79 -4.73
N THR A 164 7.05 -23.25 -3.98
CA THR A 164 6.82 -22.80 -2.61
C THR A 164 6.02 -21.49 -2.60
N LYS A 165 4.85 -21.52 -1.95
CA LYS A 165 3.99 -20.34 -1.78
C LYS A 165 4.76 -19.19 -1.14
N ASN A 166 4.56 -17.98 -1.65
CA ASN A 166 5.20 -16.74 -1.22
C ASN A 166 6.73 -16.71 -1.37
N ALA A 167 7.35 -17.65 -2.09
CA ALA A 167 8.80 -17.67 -2.28
C ALA A 167 9.30 -16.57 -3.23
N PHE A 168 8.44 -16.03 -4.10
CA PHE A 168 8.79 -14.96 -5.02
C PHE A 168 8.53 -13.60 -4.37
N CYS A 169 9.59 -12.97 -3.86
CA CYS A 169 9.49 -11.68 -3.18
C CYS A 169 9.17 -10.53 -4.14
N THR A 170 8.41 -9.53 -3.69
CA THR A 170 8.16 -8.31 -4.50
C THR A 170 9.43 -7.55 -4.84
N SER A 171 10.49 -7.64 -4.03
CA SER A 171 11.80 -7.06 -4.39
C SER A 171 12.36 -7.65 -5.69
N TYR A 172 12.09 -8.93 -5.98
CA TYR A 172 12.53 -9.56 -7.22
C TYR A 172 11.87 -8.94 -8.45
N ILE A 173 10.63 -8.47 -8.33
CA ILE A 173 9.95 -7.72 -9.40
C ILE A 173 10.71 -6.42 -9.68
N SER A 174 11.05 -5.67 -8.62
CA SER A 174 11.85 -4.44 -8.76
C SER A 174 13.23 -4.70 -9.39
N ASP A 175 13.91 -5.78 -8.95
CA ASP A 175 15.22 -6.17 -9.47
C ASP A 175 15.13 -6.53 -10.96
N ILE A 176 14.16 -7.39 -11.34
CA ILE A 176 13.91 -7.80 -12.73
C ILE A 176 13.55 -6.60 -13.62
N GLU A 177 12.71 -5.69 -13.17
CA GLU A 177 12.32 -4.53 -13.98
C GLU A 177 13.45 -3.49 -14.08
N SER A 178 14.37 -3.46 -13.10
CA SER A 178 15.56 -2.61 -13.14
C SER A 178 16.61 -3.07 -14.15
N ASP A 179 16.47 -4.29 -14.69
CA ASP A 179 17.42 -4.84 -15.64
C ASP A 179 17.58 -3.95 -16.87
N LYS A 180 18.81 -3.94 -17.38
CA LYS A 180 19.12 -3.47 -18.73
C LYS A 180 18.92 -4.62 -19.72
N ALA A 181 19.24 -4.39 -20.99
CA ALA A 181 19.05 -5.38 -22.07
C ALA A 181 19.81 -6.73 -21.90
N ASN A 182 20.54 -6.94 -20.79
CA ASN A 182 21.36 -8.13 -20.52
C ASN A 182 20.74 -9.12 -19.52
N TYR A 183 19.56 -8.86 -18.96
CA TYR A 183 18.83 -9.77 -18.05
C TYR A 183 19.63 -10.24 -16.81
N LYS A 184 20.56 -9.42 -16.32
CA LYS A 184 21.50 -9.83 -15.26
C LYS A 184 20.77 -10.09 -13.93
N GLU A 185 19.89 -9.20 -13.53
CA GLU A 185 19.11 -9.32 -12.31
C GLU A 185 18.05 -10.42 -12.43
N THR A 186 17.45 -10.57 -13.61
CA THR A 186 16.53 -11.67 -13.95
C THR A 186 17.22 -13.02 -13.78
N LEU A 187 18.42 -13.19 -14.31
CA LEU A 187 19.19 -14.43 -14.16
C LEU A 187 19.52 -14.73 -12.70
N LYS A 188 19.86 -13.71 -11.89
CA LYS A 188 20.11 -13.89 -10.45
C LYS A 188 18.84 -14.32 -9.72
N VAL A 189 17.71 -13.67 -9.98
CA VAL A 189 16.42 -14.04 -9.38
C VAL A 189 16.05 -15.48 -9.76
N LEU A 190 16.21 -15.85 -11.04
CA LEU A 190 15.92 -17.21 -11.49
C LEU A 190 16.84 -18.24 -10.83
N ASP A 191 18.13 -17.92 -10.62
CA ASP A 191 19.05 -18.78 -9.88
C ASP A 191 18.65 -18.95 -8.41
N LEU A 192 18.26 -17.87 -7.73
CA LEU A 192 17.70 -17.90 -6.37
C LEU A 192 16.41 -18.72 -6.30
N MET A 193 15.58 -18.64 -7.35
CA MET A 193 14.38 -19.45 -7.51
C MET A 193 14.70 -20.88 -7.99
N GLY A 194 15.96 -21.30 -8.03
CA GLY A 194 16.35 -22.67 -8.38
C GLY A 194 16.16 -23.06 -9.85
N ILE A 195 15.93 -22.09 -10.74
CA ILE A 195 15.84 -22.31 -12.18
C ILE A 195 17.25 -22.23 -12.79
N LYS A 196 17.74 -23.35 -13.31
CA LYS A 196 19.09 -23.44 -13.91
C LYS A 196 19.01 -23.30 -15.43
N ASN A 197 19.96 -22.55 -15.99
CA ASN A 197 20.12 -22.33 -17.43
C ASN A 197 18.84 -21.87 -18.16
N PRO A 198 18.13 -20.83 -17.68
CA PRO A 198 16.98 -20.28 -18.42
C PRO A 198 17.42 -19.73 -19.77
N SER A 199 16.56 -19.86 -20.79
CA SER A 199 16.82 -19.25 -22.09
C SER A 199 16.64 -17.72 -22.02
N LEU A 200 17.18 -16.98 -23.00
CA LEU A 200 16.92 -15.54 -23.09
C LEU A 200 15.43 -15.24 -23.31
N VAL A 201 14.69 -16.15 -23.94
CA VAL A 201 13.24 -16.05 -24.11
C VAL A 201 12.53 -16.20 -22.77
N ASP A 202 12.97 -17.13 -21.92
CA ASP A 202 12.43 -17.27 -20.56
C ASP A 202 12.68 -15.98 -19.76
N CYS A 203 13.89 -15.42 -19.81
CA CYS A 203 14.21 -14.16 -19.13
C CYS A 203 13.31 -13.00 -19.60
N ALA A 204 13.12 -12.86 -20.91
CA ALA A 204 12.24 -11.85 -21.49
C ALA A 204 10.78 -12.04 -21.04
N ASN A 205 10.29 -13.27 -21.01
CA ASN A 205 8.93 -13.59 -20.57
C ASN A 205 8.74 -13.31 -19.08
N ILE A 206 9.71 -13.66 -18.23
CA ILE A 206 9.66 -13.40 -16.78
C ILE A 206 9.61 -11.89 -16.52
N ARG A 207 10.47 -11.13 -17.20
CA ARG A 207 10.41 -9.66 -17.17
C ARG A 207 9.04 -9.15 -17.57
N TYR A 208 8.49 -9.63 -18.68
CA TYR A 208 7.18 -9.18 -19.16
C TYR A 208 6.04 -9.52 -18.19
N ILE A 209 6.08 -10.67 -17.53
CA ILE A 209 5.11 -11.04 -16.48
C ILE A 209 5.20 -10.05 -15.31
N CYS A 210 6.41 -9.75 -14.83
CA CYS A 210 6.64 -8.75 -13.79
C CYS A 210 6.04 -7.40 -14.18
N GLU A 211 6.40 -6.88 -15.37
CA GLU A 211 5.91 -5.62 -15.90
C GLU A 211 4.37 -5.59 -15.99
N CYS A 212 3.72 -6.69 -16.39
CA CYS A 212 2.27 -6.75 -16.45
C CYS A 212 1.62 -6.63 -15.06
N VAL A 213 2.15 -7.34 -14.06
CA VAL A 213 1.59 -7.37 -12.70
C VAL A 213 1.84 -6.04 -11.99
N SER A 214 3.05 -5.51 -12.05
CA SER A 214 3.40 -4.23 -11.41
C SER A 214 2.66 -3.06 -12.04
N LYS A 215 2.54 -3.03 -13.38
CA LYS A 215 1.75 -2.03 -14.11
C LYS A 215 0.29 -2.07 -13.75
N ARG A 216 -0.31 -3.26 -13.64
CA ARG A 216 -1.69 -3.40 -13.17
C ARG A 216 -1.84 -2.85 -11.74
N SER A 217 -0.93 -3.19 -10.83
CA SER A 217 -0.94 -2.67 -9.46
C SER A 217 -0.89 -1.14 -9.43
N ALA A 218 0.08 -0.53 -10.14
CA ALA A 218 0.22 0.91 -10.25
C ALA A 218 -1.05 1.57 -10.83
N TYR A 219 -1.66 0.95 -11.83
CA TYR A 219 -2.87 1.50 -12.46
C TYR A 219 -4.11 1.41 -11.57
N LEU A 220 -4.26 0.32 -10.80
CA LEU A 220 -5.37 0.16 -9.87
C LEU A 220 -5.30 1.19 -8.74
N VAL A 221 -4.13 1.38 -8.11
CA VAL A 221 -3.97 2.40 -7.07
C VAL A 221 -4.20 3.81 -7.63
N SER A 222 -3.73 4.08 -8.85
CA SER A 222 -3.98 5.35 -9.54
C SER A 222 -5.45 5.62 -9.81
N ALA A 223 -6.25 4.60 -10.11
CA ALA A 223 -7.69 4.77 -10.28
C ALA A 223 -8.36 5.18 -8.96
N GLY A 224 -7.96 4.60 -7.84
CA GLY A 224 -8.42 5.02 -6.50
C GLY A 224 -8.06 6.48 -6.20
N LEU A 225 -6.81 6.89 -6.49
CA LEU A 225 -6.37 8.28 -6.30
C LEU A 225 -7.12 9.27 -7.19
N ALA A 226 -7.39 8.91 -8.45
CA ALA A 226 -8.15 9.77 -9.36
C ALA A 226 -9.57 10.02 -8.83
N VAL A 227 -10.20 9.01 -8.20
CA VAL A 227 -11.50 9.20 -7.52
C VAL A 227 -11.39 10.22 -6.40
N LEU A 228 -10.38 10.12 -5.53
CA LEU A 228 -10.19 11.07 -4.43
C LEU A 228 -9.92 12.50 -4.93
N LEU A 229 -9.04 12.65 -5.93
CA LEU A 229 -8.75 13.94 -6.55
C LEU A 229 -10.01 14.58 -7.15
N ASN A 230 -10.74 13.82 -7.97
CA ASN A 230 -11.95 14.29 -8.63
C ASN A 230 -13.09 14.61 -7.64
N LYS A 231 -13.16 13.88 -6.52
CA LYS A 231 -14.14 14.09 -5.45
C LYS A 231 -13.85 15.35 -4.64
N MET A 232 -12.58 15.61 -4.27
CA MET A 232 -12.21 16.84 -3.57
C MET A 232 -12.34 18.07 -4.48
N ASP A 233 -12.10 17.91 -5.78
CA ASP A 233 -12.17 18.98 -6.80
C ASP A 233 -11.26 20.19 -6.53
N GLU A 234 -10.19 19.97 -5.77
CA GLU A 234 -9.15 20.96 -5.46
C GLU A 234 -8.22 21.17 -6.66
N LYS A 235 -7.92 22.42 -7.01
CA LYS A 235 -7.14 22.74 -8.23
C LYS A 235 -5.68 22.30 -8.16
N SER A 236 -5.13 22.15 -6.96
CA SER A 236 -3.73 21.76 -6.76
C SER A 236 -3.60 20.90 -5.50
N VAL A 237 -3.22 19.64 -5.67
CA VAL A 237 -3.11 18.66 -4.58
C VAL A 237 -1.75 17.99 -4.56
N THR A 238 -1.13 17.91 -3.39
CA THR A 238 0.01 17.02 -3.17
C THR A 238 -0.47 15.73 -2.51
N ILE A 239 -0.02 14.61 -3.04
CA ILE A 239 -0.25 13.27 -2.51
C ILE A 239 1.04 12.84 -1.81
N GLY A 240 1.00 12.76 -0.48
CA GLY A 240 2.09 12.18 0.29
C GLY A 240 2.07 10.66 0.13
N VAL A 241 3.18 10.07 -0.31
CA VAL A 241 3.29 8.63 -0.55
C VAL A 241 4.38 8.01 0.30
N ASP A 242 4.10 6.87 0.91
CA ASP A 242 5.08 6.00 1.56
C ASP A 242 4.84 4.53 1.17
N GLY A 243 5.77 3.65 1.52
CA GLY A 243 5.72 2.21 1.28
C GLY A 243 6.81 1.71 0.33
N SER A 244 7.24 0.48 0.59
CA SER A 244 8.38 -0.15 -0.10
C SER A 244 8.17 -0.34 -1.59
N VAL A 245 6.94 -0.67 -2.04
CA VAL A 245 6.65 -0.85 -3.47
C VAL A 245 6.89 0.46 -4.21
N TYR A 246 6.31 1.56 -3.71
CA TYR A 246 6.49 2.87 -4.32
C TYR A 246 7.95 3.35 -4.28
N ARG A 247 8.66 3.11 -3.18
CA ARG A 247 10.05 3.56 -3.00
C ARG A 247 11.06 2.84 -3.89
N TYR A 248 10.92 1.53 -4.05
CA TYR A 248 11.98 0.70 -4.64
C TYR A 248 11.68 0.22 -6.06
N HIS A 249 10.41 0.22 -6.47
CA HIS A 249 10.05 -0.24 -7.81
C HIS A 249 10.39 0.83 -8.88
N PRO A 250 11.20 0.49 -9.91
CA PRO A 250 11.82 1.48 -10.80
C PRO A 250 10.82 2.32 -11.60
N PHE A 251 9.66 1.77 -11.94
CA PHE A 251 8.67 2.43 -12.80
C PHE A 251 7.37 2.83 -12.10
N PHE A 252 7.20 2.51 -10.82
CA PHE A 252 5.89 2.61 -10.16
C PHE A 252 5.41 4.06 -10.08
N HIS A 253 6.30 5.00 -9.73
CA HIS A 253 6.01 6.43 -9.74
C HIS A 253 5.54 6.91 -11.13
N GLN A 254 6.29 6.59 -12.19
CA GLN A 254 5.97 7.03 -13.55
C GLN A 254 4.62 6.48 -14.02
N LEU A 255 4.39 5.18 -13.81
CA LEU A 255 3.13 4.51 -14.16
C LEU A 255 1.95 5.12 -13.40
N MET A 256 2.17 5.46 -12.12
CA MET A 256 1.15 6.13 -11.32
C MET A 256 0.80 7.50 -11.87
N VAL A 257 1.80 8.36 -12.11
CA VAL A 257 1.63 9.71 -12.65
C VAL A 257 0.90 9.68 -13.99
N GLU A 258 1.32 8.79 -14.90
CA GLU A 258 0.67 8.59 -16.20
C GLU A 258 -0.82 8.26 -16.03
N LYS A 259 -1.13 7.25 -15.19
CA LYS A 259 -2.50 6.78 -15.04
C LYS A 259 -3.40 7.76 -14.30
N ILE A 260 -2.93 8.38 -13.22
CA ILE A 260 -3.69 9.40 -12.47
C ILE A 260 -4.04 10.54 -13.42
N LYS A 261 -3.07 11.04 -14.20
CA LYS A 261 -3.30 12.11 -15.17
C LYS A 261 -4.34 11.75 -16.23
N SER A 262 -4.38 10.48 -16.65
CA SER A 262 -5.38 10.04 -17.65
C SER A 262 -6.81 9.88 -17.12
N LEU A 263 -6.98 9.79 -15.79
CA LEU A 263 -8.28 9.56 -15.13
C LEU A 263 -8.81 10.76 -14.34
N THR A 264 -7.97 11.77 -14.11
CA THR A 264 -8.30 12.97 -13.33
C THR A 264 -8.77 14.08 -14.26
N LYS A 265 -9.69 14.94 -13.80
CA LYS A 265 -10.11 16.15 -14.53
C LYS A 265 -8.88 16.99 -14.92
N SER A 266 -8.87 17.52 -16.14
CA SER A 266 -7.69 18.18 -16.74
C SER A 266 -7.25 19.48 -16.05
N ASP A 267 -8.14 20.10 -15.28
CA ASP A 267 -7.90 21.33 -14.53
C ASP A 267 -7.39 21.09 -13.10
N ILE A 268 -7.36 19.84 -12.63
CA ILE A 268 -6.75 19.44 -11.35
C ILE A 268 -5.28 19.13 -11.59
N LYS A 269 -4.40 19.86 -10.90
CA LYS A 269 -2.96 19.57 -10.86
C LYS A 269 -2.65 18.73 -9.63
N PHE A 270 -1.79 17.73 -9.78
CA PHE A 270 -1.32 16.92 -8.67
C PHE A 270 0.20 16.71 -8.69
N ASP A 271 0.76 16.43 -7.54
CA ASP A 271 2.16 16.00 -7.36
C ASP A 271 2.23 14.81 -6.39
N LEU A 272 3.19 13.91 -6.61
CA LEU A 272 3.45 12.77 -5.73
C LEU A 272 4.73 13.04 -4.93
N MET A 273 4.59 13.28 -3.63
CA MET A 273 5.70 13.56 -2.72
C MET A 273 6.03 12.33 -1.88
N LEU A 274 7.25 11.82 -1.98
CA LEU A 274 7.70 10.75 -1.10
C LEU A 274 7.85 11.26 0.34
N SER A 275 7.23 10.56 1.29
CA SER A 275 7.45 10.81 2.71
C SER A 275 8.77 10.16 3.15
N GLU A 276 9.66 10.89 3.82
CA GLU A 276 10.93 10.30 4.31
C GLU A 276 10.73 9.44 5.56
N ASP A 277 9.66 9.69 6.32
CA ASP A 277 9.22 8.95 7.50
C ASP A 277 7.78 9.38 7.83
N GLY A 278 6.79 8.75 7.18
CA GLY A 278 5.38 9.11 7.35
C GLY A 278 4.87 8.77 8.75
N SER A 279 5.19 7.56 9.23
CA SER A 279 4.69 7.05 10.50
C SER A 279 5.36 7.67 11.73
N GLY A 280 6.67 7.89 11.73
CA GLY A 280 7.39 8.42 12.89
C GLY A 280 7.19 9.93 13.05
N ARG A 281 7.70 10.71 12.09
CA ARG A 281 7.52 12.18 12.09
C ARG A 281 6.05 12.59 12.10
N GLY A 282 5.20 11.91 11.33
CA GLY A 282 3.76 12.19 11.31
C GLY A 282 3.09 11.97 12.67
N ALA A 283 3.37 10.84 13.34
CA ALA A 283 2.86 10.58 14.68
C ALA A 283 3.31 11.65 15.69
N ALA A 284 4.58 12.04 15.65
CA ALA A 284 5.12 13.07 16.53
C ALA A 284 4.45 14.44 16.32
N LEU A 285 4.19 14.82 15.06
CA LEU A 285 3.47 16.04 14.73
C LEU A 285 2.01 16.01 15.21
N VAL A 286 1.33 14.88 15.07
CA VAL A 286 -0.04 14.70 15.60
C VAL A 286 -0.05 14.81 17.12
N ALA A 287 0.89 14.14 17.80
CA ALA A 287 1.01 14.23 19.26
C ALA A 287 1.29 15.68 19.71
N ALA A 288 2.15 16.42 19.01
CA ALA A 288 2.42 17.82 19.30
C ALA A 288 1.17 18.71 19.14
N VAL A 289 0.35 18.47 18.11
CA VAL A 289 -0.92 19.19 17.92
C VAL A 289 -1.93 18.84 19.01
N ALA A 290 -2.09 17.55 19.34
CA ALA A 290 -3.01 17.08 20.36
C ALA A 290 -2.69 17.66 21.75
N VAL A 291 -1.41 17.82 22.06
CA VAL A 291 -0.96 18.38 23.35
C VAL A 291 -1.01 19.91 23.36
N ARG A 292 -0.85 20.58 22.20
CA ARG A 292 -0.96 22.05 22.11
C ARG A 292 -2.32 22.56 22.58
N ASP A 293 -3.38 21.82 22.30
CA ASP A 293 -4.74 22.21 22.67
C ASP A 293 -5.05 21.95 24.17
N VAL A 294 -4.12 21.30 24.89
CA VAL A 294 -4.23 20.92 26.32
C VAL A 294 -3.24 21.68 27.22
N LEU A 295 -2.08 22.10 26.71
CA LEU A 295 -1.07 22.82 27.49
C LEU A 295 -1.23 24.34 27.37
N PRO A 296 -1.28 25.10 28.50
CA PRO A 296 -1.22 26.56 28.44
C PRO A 296 0.13 26.99 27.84
N PHE A 297 0.09 28.00 26.97
CA PHE A 297 1.31 28.62 26.45
C PHE A 297 2.20 29.06 27.63
N PRO A 298 3.51 28.79 27.59
CA PRO A 298 4.42 29.43 28.53
C PRO A 298 4.34 30.94 28.27
N THR A 299 3.81 31.68 29.23
CA THR A 299 3.94 33.13 29.29
C THR A 299 5.43 33.45 29.28
N LYS A 300 5.86 34.20 28.26
CA LYS A 300 7.21 34.76 28.16
C LYS A 300 7.54 35.61 29.38
#